data_AF-A0AAU3CJQ3-F1
#
_entry.id   AF-A0AAU3CJQ3-F1
#
_cell.length_a   1.000
_cell.length_b   1.000
_cell.length_c   1.000
_cell.angle_alpha   90.00
_cell.angle_beta   90.00
_cell.angle_gamma   90.00
#
_symmetry.space_group_name_H-M   'P 1'
#
loop_
_entity.id
_entity.type
_entity.pdbx_description
1 polymer ?
#
loop_
_entity_poly.entity_id
_entity_poly.type
_entity_poly.pdbx_seq_one_letter_code
_entity_poly.pdbx_strand_id
1 'polypeptide(L)'
;MNDPRQVHHYDGPVFQGGVSSSQFAWNNETVTQNQQLNSTVAPGHEALATLVTELLRQLPTAGLGDREREDTESAAQEVLAEITGAESPEPGRLRRSVTLLRGALAPVATGLAAGTAVGAQEWAQSAIRGLTGLV
;
A
#
# COMPACT_ATOMS: atom_id res chain seq x y z
N MET A 1 -28.27 -36.95 33.66
CA MET A 1 -28.56 -36.45 32.29
C MET A 1 -28.16 -34.99 32.24
N ASN A 2 -27.10 -34.69 31.48
CA ASN A 2 -26.55 -33.35 31.24
C ASN A 2 -27.07 -32.83 29.91
N ASP A 3 -27.48 -31.57 29.86
CA ASP A 3 -27.50 -30.78 28.62
C ASP A 3 -27.31 -29.29 28.98
N PRO A 4 -26.14 -28.68 28.68
CA PRO A 4 -26.03 -27.24 28.62
C PRO A 4 -26.14 -26.75 27.17
N ARG A 5 -27.08 -25.82 26.99
CA ARG A 5 -27.43 -25.06 25.80
C ARG A 5 -26.19 -24.60 25.02
N GLN A 6 -26.06 -25.06 23.77
CA GLN A 6 -25.07 -24.54 22.82
C GLN A 6 -25.36 -23.06 22.51
N VAL A 7 -24.47 -22.19 22.98
CA VAL A 7 -24.41 -20.79 22.56
C VAL A 7 -23.67 -20.75 21.23
N HIS A 8 -24.37 -20.40 20.16
CA HIS A 8 -23.76 -20.18 18.85
C HIS A 8 -23.00 -18.86 18.86
N HIS A 9 -21.68 -18.92 19.07
CA HIS A 9 -20.78 -17.83 18.72
C HIS A 9 -20.54 -17.90 17.20
N TYR A 10 -21.05 -16.94 16.45
CA TYR A 10 -20.67 -16.74 15.05
C TYR A 10 -19.26 -16.15 15.02
N ASP A 11 -18.28 -17.05 14.88
CA ASP A 11 -16.85 -16.78 14.81
C ASP A 11 -16.44 -16.54 13.34
N GLY A 12 -15.62 -15.50 13.12
CA GLY A 12 -14.71 -15.41 11.98
C GLY A 12 -15.18 -14.58 10.77
N PRO A 13 -14.38 -13.60 10.29
CA PRO A 13 -14.63 -12.93 9.01
C PRO A 13 -14.44 -13.92 7.85
N VAL A 14 -15.48 -14.04 7.02
CA VAL A 14 -15.49 -14.85 5.80
C VAL A 14 -14.83 -14.07 4.66
N PHE A 15 -13.69 -14.57 4.15
CA PHE A 15 -13.09 -14.06 2.92
C PHE A 15 -13.55 -14.95 1.74
N GLN A 16 -14.37 -14.38 0.86
CA GLN A 16 -14.79 -15.01 -0.40
C GLN A 16 -14.12 -14.30 -1.58
N GLY A 17 -13.07 -14.90 -2.14
CA GLY A 17 -12.39 -14.43 -3.33
C GLY A 17 -11.00 -15.04 -3.43
N GLY A 18 -10.65 -15.60 -4.60
CA GLY A 18 -9.40 -16.34 -4.82
C GLY A 18 -8.17 -15.47 -4.57
N VAL A 19 -7.62 -15.57 -3.37
CA VAL A 19 -6.36 -14.93 -2.98
C VAL A 19 -5.18 -15.75 -3.48
N SER A 20 -4.56 -15.31 -4.58
CA SER A 20 -3.19 -15.71 -4.90
C SER A 20 -2.26 -15.06 -3.88
N SER A 21 -1.96 -15.85 -2.85
CA SER A 21 -1.10 -15.53 -1.71
C SER A 21 0.34 -15.27 -2.16
N SER A 22 0.65 -14.01 -2.47
CA SER A 22 2.03 -13.50 -2.49
C SER A 22 2.20 -12.60 -1.27
N GLN A 23 2.45 -13.23 -0.11
CA GLN A 23 2.78 -12.52 1.11
C GLN A 23 4.16 -11.90 0.97
N PHE A 24 4.22 -10.64 0.51
CA PHE A 24 5.43 -9.82 0.62
C PHE A 24 5.56 -9.35 2.07
N ALA A 25 6.00 -10.25 2.94
CA ALA A 25 6.31 -9.98 4.33
C ALA A 25 7.70 -9.34 4.44
N TRP A 26 7.76 -8.02 4.65
CA TRP A 26 8.99 -7.32 4.99
C TRP A 26 8.92 -6.86 6.45
N ASN A 27 9.77 -7.47 7.29
CA ASN A 27 9.98 -7.17 8.72
C ASN A 27 8.72 -7.24 9.62
N ASN A 28 8.26 -8.47 9.86
CA ASN A 28 7.12 -8.77 10.71
C ASN A 28 7.43 -8.57 12.20
N GLU A 29 6.90 -7.51 12.80
CA GLU A 29 6.46 -7.57 14.21
C GLU A 29 5.10 -6.90 14.48
N THR A 30 4.47 -6.22 13.51
CA THR A 30 3.08 -5.77 13.73
C THR A 30 2.32 -5.69 12.43
N VAL A 31 1.50 -6.71 12.16
CA VAL A 31 0.40 -6.61 11.20
C VAL A 31 -0.66 -5.72 11.84
N THR A 32 -0.49 -4.41 11.72
CA THR A 32 -1.59 -3.47 11.95
C THR A 32 -2.47 -3.54 10.72
N GLN A 33 -3.51 -4.39 10.76
CA GLN A 33 -4.64 -4.26 9.84
C GLN A 33 -5.18 -2.84 9.98
N ASN A 34 -4.76 -1.96 9.07
CA ASN A 34 -5.16 -0.57 9.08
C ASN A 34 -6.61 -0.52 8.56
N GLN A 35 -7.54 -0.70 9.50
CA GLN A 35 -9.00 -0.61 9.33
C GLN A 35 -9.49 0.79 8.92
N GLN A 36 -8.65 1.63 8.30
CA GLN A 36 -9.03 2.99 7.87
C GLN A 36 -9.23 3.12 6.36
N LEU A 37 -9.01 2.07 5.57
CA LEU A 37 -9.58 1.99 4.21
C LEU A 37 -11.03 1.49 4.30
N ASN A 38 -11.92 2.32 4.88
CA ASN A 38 -13.38 2.10 4.86
C ASN A 38 -13.99 2.26 3.44
N SER A 39 -13.16 2.48 2.43
CA SER A 39 -13.53 2.51 1.02
C SER A 39 -13.16 1.18 0.37
N THR A 40 -14.14 0.53 -0.26
CA THR A 40 -13.94 -0.72 -0.99
C THR A 40 -12.89 -0.53 -2.08
N VAL A 41 -11.75 -1.23 -1.96
CA VAL A 41 -10.74 -1.28 -3.02
C VAL A 41 -11.34 -2.03 -4.22
N ALA A 42 -11.11 -1.53 -5.42
CA ALA A 42 -11.53 -2.19 -6.65
C ALA A 42 -10.92 -3.60 -6.75
N PRO A 43 -11.69 -4.62 -7.18
CA PRO A 43 -11.20 -5.98 -7.29
C PRO A 43 -9.92 -6.08 -8.13
N GLY A 44 -8.94 -6.84 -7.66
CA GLY A 44 -7.66 -7.04 -8.34
C GLY A 44 -6.61 -5.96 -8.07
N HIS A 45 -6.93 -4.92 -7.29
CA HIS A 45 -6.02 -3.83 -6.91
C HIS A 45 -5.58 -3.88 -5.44
N GLU A 46 -5.91 -4.94 -4.71
CA GLU A 46 -5.66 -5.09 -3.28
C GLU A 46 -4.15 -5.09 -2.96
N ALA A 47 -3.35 -5.73 -3.82
CA ALA A 47 -1.90 -5.74 -3.69
C ALA A 47 -1.31 -4.34 -3.86
N LEU A 48 -1.84 -3.55 -4.80
CA LEU A 48 -1.43 -2.17 -5.02
C LEU A 48 -1.85 -1.28 -3.85
N ALA A 49 -3.09 -1.42 -3.34
CA ALA A 49 -3.57 -0.70 -2.17
C ALA A 49 -2.70 -0.99 -0.93
N THR A 50 -2.35 -2.25 -0.71
CA THR A 50 -1.47 -2.67 0.39
C THR A 50 -0.09 -2.04 0.28
N LEU A 51 0.52 -2.10 -0.91
CA LEU A 51 1.84 -1.53 -1.16
C LEU A 51 1.86 -0.01 -0.93
N VAL A 52 0.88 0.71 -1.46
CA VAL A 52 0.80 2.18 -1.36
C VAL A 52 0.49 2.62 0.08
N THR A 53 -0.35 1.88 0.80
CA THR A 53 -0.62 2.15 2.22
C THR A 53 0.62 1.94 3.08
N GLU A 54 1.38 0.88 2.82
CA GLU A 54 2.64 0.60 3.52
C GLU A 54 3.70 1.66 3.21
N LEU A 55 3.76 2.13 1.96
CA LEU A 55 4.61 3.24 1.56
C LEU A 55 4.30 4.51 2.37
N LEU A 56 3.02 4.89 2.46
CA LEU A 56 2.57 6.04 3.25
C LEU A 56 2.90 5.89 4.74
N ARG A 57 2.76 4.67 5.29
CA ARG A 57 3.09 4.38 6.70
C ARG A 57 4.58 4.59 7.00
N GLN A 58 5.45 4.21 6.07
CA GLN A 58 6.90 4.30 6.25
C GLN A 58 7.49 5.65 5.88
N LEU A 59 6.77 6.45 5.08
CA LEU A 59 7.21 7.73 4.56
C LEU A 59 7.78 8.70 5.64
N PRO A 60 7.19 8.85 6.84
CA PRO A 60 7.75 9.72 7.89
C PRO A 60 9.08 9.21 8.45
N THR A 61 9.32 7.89 8.37
CA THR A 61 10.55 7.24 8.86
C THR A 61 11.61 7.08 7.78
N ALA A 62 11.27 7.35 6.52
CA ALA A 62 12.19 7.22 5.39
C ALA A 62 13.29 8.30 5.38
N GLY A 63 13.21 9.32 6.26
CA GLY A 63 14.23 10.38 6.34
C GLY A 63 14.30 11.23 5.08
N LEU A 64 13.15 11.48 4.44
CA LEU A 64 13.05 12.38 3.30
C LEU A 64 12.98 13.83 3.77
N GLY A 65 13.45 14.76 2.92
CA GLY A 65 13.12 16.17 3.06
C GLY A 65 11.61 16.40 2.99
N ASP A 66 11.14 17.50 3.57
CA ASP A 66 9.70 17.81 3.66
C ASP A 66 9.03 17.86 2.29
N ARG A 67 9.71 18.43 1.29
CA ARG A 67 9.21 18.53 -0.08
C ARG A 67 9.06 17.15 -0.73
N GLU A 68 10.09 16.32 -0.70
CA GLU A 68 10.05 14.97 -1.27
C GLU A 68 9.03 14.09 -0.57
N ARG A 69 8.86 14.27 0.75
CA ARG A 69 7.83 13.62 1.54
C ARG A 69 6.44 14.04 1.05
N GLU A 70 6.16 15.34 0.95
CA GLU A 70 4.87 15.87 0.48
C GLU A 70 4.55 15.42 -0.97
N ASP A 71 5.52 15.52 -1.88
CA ASP A 71 5.37 15.08 -3.27
C ASP A 71 5.06 13.57 -3.35
N THR A 72 5.74 12.75 -2.55
CA THR A 72 5.51 11.30 -2.49
C THR A 72 4.16 10.97 -1.87
N GLU A 73 3.78 11.65 -0.78
CA GLU A 73 2.49 11.48 -0.12
C GLU A 73 1.33 11.81 -1.06
N SER A 74 1.38 12.97 -1.72
CA SER A 74 0.35 13.40 -2.68
C SER A 74 0.19 12.37 -3.80
N ALA A 75 1.30 11.93 -4.41
CA ALA A 75 1.24 10.96 -5.50
C ALA A 75 0.70 9.58 -5.04
N ALA A 76 1.02 9.16 -3.81
CA ALA A 76 0.49 7.92 -3.24
C ALA A 76 -1.02 8.01 -2.95
N GLN A 77 -1.48 9.15 -2.42
CA GLN A 77 -2.90 9.40 -2.20
C GLN A 77 -3.70 9.41 -3.52
N GLU A 78 -3.14 9.93 -4.61
CA GLU A 78 -3.78 9.86 -5.94
C GLU A 78 -3.97 8.41 -6.41
N VAL A 79 -2.98 7.53 -6.18
CA VAL A 79 -3.12 6.10 -6.52
C VAL A 79 -4.22 5.45 -5.69
N LEU A 80 -4.26 5.71 -4.38
CA LEU A 80 -5.31 5.19 -3.50
C LEU A 80 -6.69 5.71 -3.93
N ALA A 81 -6.82 6.99 -4.28
CA ALA A 81 -8.09 7.57 -4.71
C ALA A 81 -8.62 6.90 -5.99
N GLU A 82 -7.76 6.58 -6.97
CA GLU A 82 -8.19 5.90 -8.19
C GLU A 82 -8.69 4.47 -7.90
N ILE A 83 -8.05 3.73 -7.00
CA ILE A 83 -8.42 2.34 -6.69
C ILE A 83 -9.48 2.18 -5.60
N THR A 84 -9.81 3.23 -4.84
CA THR A 84 -10.80 3.18 -3.74
C THR A 84 -12.11 3.95 -4.04
N GLY A 85 -12.21 4.61 -5.19
CA GLY A 85 -13.38 5.41 -5.57
C GLY A 85 -14.26 4.82 -6.70
N ALA A 86 -13.78 3.82 -7.43
CA ALA A 86 -14.46 3.27 -8.61
C ALA A 86 -14.65 1.75 -8.50
N GLU A 87 -15.80 1.24 -8.95
CA GLU A 87 -16.00 -0.21 -9.16
C GLU A 87 -14.96 -0.80 -10.14
N SER A 88 -14.44 0.03 -11.05
CA SER A 88 -13.35 -0.31 -11.96
C SER A 88 -12.47 0.92 -12.20
N PRO A 89 -11.19 0.92 -11.76
CA PRO A 89 -10.27 2.03 -12.00
C PRO A 89 -9.96 2.15 -13.49
N GLU A 90 -9.81 3.37 -13.98
CA GLU A 90 -9.51 3.58 -15.40
C GLU A 90 -8.03 3.27 -15.66
N PRO A 91 -7.69 2.31 -16.54
CA PRO A 91 -6.31 1.83 -16.69
C PRO A 91 -5.33 2.95 -17.04
N GLY A 92 -5.77 3.92 -17.85
CA GLY A 92 -4.94 5.07 -18.24
C GLY A 92 -4.65 6.02 -17.07
N ARG A 93 -5.63 6.25 -16.19
CA ARG A 93 -5.45 7.09 -15.01
C ARG A 93 -4.59 6.40 -13.97
N LEU A 94 -4.86 5.13 -13.70
CA LEU A 94 -4.05 4.33 -12.77
C LEU A 94 -2.58 4.29 -13.17
N ARG A 95 -2.30 3.99 -14.45
CA ARG A 95 -0.91 3.98 -14.97
C ARG A 95 -0.24 5.34 -14.83
N ARG A 96 -0.98 6.44 -15.04
CA ARG A 96 -0.47 7.80 -14.87
C ARG A 96 -0.13 8.07 -13.40
N SER A 97 -1.05 7.80 -12.48
CA SER A 97 -0.84 8.03 -11.05
C SER A 97 0.32 7.18 -10.50
N VAL A 98 0.43 5.91 -10.92
CA VAL A 98 1.58 5.06 -10.54
C VAL A 98 2.89 5.58 -11.15
N THR A 99 2.86 6.13 -12.37
CA THR A 99 4.04 6.76 -12.98
C THR A 99 4.47 8.01 -12.19
N LEU A 100 3.51 8.82 -11.72
CA LEU A 100 3.79 9.98 -10.88
C LEU A 100 4.44 9.55 -9.55
N LEU A 101 3.87 8.56 -8.88
CA LEU A 101 4.44 8.02 -7.64
C LEU A 101 5.86 7.48 -7.84
N ARG A 102 6.12 6.76 -8.94
CA ARG A 102 7.47 6.32 -9.29
C ARG A 102 8.42 7.49 -9.56
N GLY A 103 7.92 8.55 -10.19
CA GLY A 103 8.66 9.79 -10.44
C GLY A 103 9.07 10.50 -9.15
N ALA A 104 8.17 10.60 -8.17
CA ALA A 104 8.44 11.18 -6.86
C ALA A 104 9.50 10.38 -6.08
N LEU A 105 9.49 9.05 -6.20
CA LEU A 105 10.46 8.17 -5.56
C LEU A 105 11.82 8.12 -6.27
N ALA A 106 11.92 8.52 -7.54
CA ALA A 106 13.14 8.34 -8.34
C ALA A 106 14.35 9.14 -7.81
N PRO A 107 14.24 10.42 -7.40
CA PRO A 107 15.34 11.15 -6.77
C PRO A 107 15.82 10.48 -5.48
N VAL A 108 14.91 9.90 -4.70
CA VAL A 108 15.24 9.16 -3.46
C VAL A 108 15.99 7.86 -3.81
N ALA A 109 15.48 7.09 -4.77
CA ALA A 109 16.07 5.84 -5.23
C ALA A 109 17.46 6.00 -5.87
N THR A 110 17.80 7.21 -6.30
CA THR A 110 19.11 7.57 -6.89
C THR A 110 20.02 8.30 -5.91
N GLY A 111 19.56 8.57 -4.68
CA GLY A 111 20.32 9.33 -3.68
C GLY A 111 20.52 10.80 -4.02
N LEU A 112 19.73 11.34 -4.96
CA LEU A 112 19.79 12.74 -5.41
C LEU A 112 18.91 13.67 -4.57
N ALA A 113 17.98 13.13 -3.78
CA ALA A 113 17.14 13.90 -2.88
C ALA A 113 17.94 14.39 -1.65
N ALA A 114 17.69 15.64 -1.25
CA ALA A 114 18.41 16.22 -0.12
C ALA A 114 18.01 15.54 1.20
N GLY A 115 19.00 15.18 2.03
CA GLY A 115 18.76 14.60 3.35
C GLY A 115 18.44 13.10 3.37
N THR A 116 18.52 12.39 2.23
CA THR A 116 18.23 10.95 2.19
C THR A 116 19.19 10.14 3.06
N ALA A 117 18.63 9.46 4.05
CA ALA A 117 19.34 8.44 4.81
C ALA A 117 19.72 7.25 3.91
N VAL A 118 20.78 6.51 4.26
CA VAL A 118 21.26 5.35 3.49
C VAL A 118 20.13 4.33 3.23
N GLY A 119 19.22 4.14 4.19
CA GLY A 119 18.07 3.24 4.02
C GLY A 119 16.93 3.78 3.14
N ALA A 120 16.85 5.09 2.92
CA ALA A 120 15.81 5.72 2.10
C ALA A 120 15.93 5.31 0.63
N GLN A 121 17.16 5.16 0.13
CA GLN A 121 17.41 4.77 -1.24
C GLN A 121 16.93 3.35 -1.53
N GLU A 122 17.29 2.40 -0.67
CA GLU A 122 16.88 0.99 -0.79
C GLU A 122 15.36 0.85 -0.65
N TRP A 123 14.76 1.60 0.28
CA TRP A 123 13.32 1.70 0.45
C TRP A 123 12.63 2.17 -0.83
N ALA A 124 13.08 3.30 -1.42
CA ALA A 124 12.49 3.85 -2.64
C ALA A 124 12.67 2.92 -3.85
N GLN A 125 13.82 2.25 -3.98
CA GLN A 125 14.07 1.25 -5.02
C GLN A 125 13.14 0.04 -4.90
N SER A 126 12.90 -0.44 -3.67
CA SER A 126 11.96 -1.53 -3.39
C SER A 126 10.53 -1.14 -3.76
N ALA A 127 10.10 0.07 -3.36
CA ALA A 127 8.80 0.62 -3.70
C ALA A 127 8.59 0.73 -5.23
N ILE A 128 9.56 1.27 -5.97
CA ILE A 128 9.48 1.38 -7.43
C ILE A 128 9.37 -0.01 -8.08
N ARG A 129 10.12 -1.01 -7.59
CA ARG A 129 10.01 -2.39 -8.10
C ARG A 129 8.64 -3.00 -7.82
N GLY A 130 8.11 -2.82 -6.61
CA GLY A 130 6.77 -3.27 -6.24
C GLY A 130 5.70 -2.66 -7.14
N LEU A 131 5.74 -1.34 -7.34
CA LEU A 131 4.81 -0.63 -8.22
C LEU A 131 4.88 -1.12 -9.66
N THR A 132 6.09 -1.41 -10.16
CA THR A 132 6.30 -1.90 -11.53
C THR A 132 5.77 -3.32 -11.74
N GLY A 133 5.77 -4.16 -10.70
CA GLY A 133 5.25 -5.53 -10.78
C GLY A 133 3.73 -5.64 -10.70
N LEU A 134 3.03 -4.55 -10.37
CA LEU A 134 1.59 -4.53 -10.07
C LEU A 134 0.75 -3.76 -11.10
N VAL A 135 1.37 -3.16 -12.14
CA VAL A 135 0.70 -2.41 -13.21
C VAL A 135 1.05 -2.88 -14.61
#